data_AF-A0AA96QGR4-F1
#
_entry.id   AF-A0AA96QGR4-F1
#
_cell.length_a   1.000
_cell.length_b   1.000
_cell.length_c   1.000
_cell.angle_alpha   90.00
_cell.angle_beta   90.00
_cell.angle_gamma   90.00
#
_symmetry.space_group_name_H-M   'P 1'
#
loop_
_entity.id
_entity.type
_entity.pdbx_description
1 polymer ?
#
loop_
_entity_poly.entity_id
_entity_poly.type
_entity_poly.pdbx_seq_one_letter_code
_entity_poly.pdbx_strand_id
1 'polypeptide(L)'
;MTRDTGVRTPPPGAARTDATGVGRFGLRALLGWVALLAGAVPFLLLWLLVQRSWSPLGSLDGEVAAGLNEEVSGSPLLVSVLQGVTDLGGTGAAVLVMVLATVFLLVRGQRRLAAFVATTGIGLAVLGPVAKAVVDRARPVVASPVVETPSNASFPSGHAMTAVVVYGALLLVALPSVRRRARPWLVAATALLVVLVGLTRLALGVHFVSDVLAGWALGAGWLAVTAAAFRGWQHDRAGSVEEPLDPLDVPPAEAVHLAPAAGPVPTGGRTAALRLVAVAAGLFAALSVLGLLVTAVLTDTWIGRSDRSAVRWAADLRSPALTTVMETVSTLSGTRTVIAAGLALAVLGLAVAASWRPVVFVVVTLLGEVALYSLSSQVVSRARPAVADLTSGLPSAASWPSGHAAAAAALYGALAALVVVYARAPRRWPVLAVPLLLVVAIGASRVYVAAHHPTDVLAGAALGGVWVCACARWLLPAPGRGVRAGTAGVR
;
A
#
# COMPACT_ATOMS: atom_id res chain seq x y z
N MET A 1 -58.46 -58.48 10.32
CA MET A 1 -57.45 -57.74 11.11
C MET A 1 -56.47 -57.11 10.14
N THR A 2 -56.88 -56.01 9.51
CA THR A 2 -56.14 -55.29 8.46
C THR A 2 -55.66 -53.97 9.04
N ARG A 3 -54.35 -53.75 9.04
CA ARG A 3 -53.71 -52.53 9.58
C ARG A 3 -53.97 -51.36 8.64
N ASP A 4 -54.63 -50.34 9.17
CA ASP A 4 -54.88 -49.06 8.56
C ASP A 4 -53.65 -48.16 8.75
N THR A 5 -52.90 -47.89 7.68
CA THR A 5 -51.78 -46.95 7.68
C THR A 5 -52.26 -45.56 7.29
N GLY A 6 -52.73 -44.80 8.29
CA GLY A 6 -53.10 -43.40 8.13
C GLY A 6 -51.91 -42.52 7.77
N VAL A 7 -51.79 -42.17 6.50
CA VAL A 7 -50.91 -41.11 6.00
C VAL A 7 -51.48 -39.77 6.46
N ARG A 8 -50.85 -39.14 7.45
CA ARG A 8 -51.14 -37.74 7.83
C ARG A 8 -50.60 -36.83 6.75
N THR A 9 -51.48 -36.20 6.00
CA THR A 9 -51.17 -35.03 5.15
C THR A 9 -50.85 -33.82 6.05
N PRO A 10 -49.77 -33.06 5.80
CA PRO A 10 -49.54 -31.80 6.51
C PRO A 10 -50.50 -30.71 6.01
N PRO A 11 -50.89 -29.74 6.86
CA PRO A 11 -51.82 -28.68 6.47
C PRO A 11 -51.19 -27.73 5.43
N PRO A 12 -52.00 -27.11 4.56
CA PRO A 12 -51.51 -26.24 3.49
C PRO A 12 -50.86 -24.97 4.03
N GLY A 13 -49.81 -24.55 3.32
CA GLY A 13 -48.86 -23.50 3.69
C GLY A 13 -49.48 -22.24 4.29
N ALA A 14 -49.17 -22.00 5.56
CA ALA A 14 -49.01 -20.64 6.05
C ALA A 14 -47.83 -20.05 5.28
N ALA A 15 -48.13 -19.16 4.33
CA ALA A 15 -47.13 -18.28 3.74
C ALA A 15 -46.44 -17.55 4.90
N ARG A 16 -45.24 -18.02 5.26
CA ARG A 16 -44.29 -17.24 6.06
C ARG A 16 -43.93 -16.06 5.18
N THR A 17 -44.71 -14.99 5.28
CA THR A 17 -44.34 -13.68 4.75
C THR A 17 -42.93 -13.37 5.25
N ASP A 18 -42.02 -13.08 4.32
CA ASP A 18 -40.61 -12.70 4.51
C ASP A 18 -40.45 -11.37 5.29
N ALA A 19 -41.10 -11.24 6.45
CA ALA A 19 -41.01 -10.10 7.35
C ALA A 19 -39.57 -9.88 7.87
N THR A 20 -38.73 -10.92 7.81
CA THR A 20 -37.31 -10.85 8.17
C THR A 20 -36.45 -10.23 7.08
N GLY A 21 -36.84 -10.30 5.80
CA GLY A 21 -36.12 -9.72 4.67
C GLY A 21 -36.24 -8.20 4.62
N VAL A 22 -37.47 -7.69 4.74
CA VAL A 22 -37.76 -6.24 4.74
C VAL A 22 -37.15 -5.54 5.96
N GLY A 23 -37.21 -6.17 7.15
CA GLY A 23 -36.60 -5.63 8.37
C GLY A 23 -35.06 -5.56 8.31
N ARG A 24 -34.41 -6.59 7.74
CA ARG A 24 -32.95 -6.61 7.57
C ARG A 24 -32.47 -5.64 6.50
N PHE A 25 -33.23 -5.46 5.41
CA PHE A 25 -32.98 -4.43 4.41
C PHE A 25 -33.10 -3.02 5.02
N GLY A 26 -34.18 -2.76 5.77
CA GLY A 26 -34.40 -1.50 6.47
C GLY A 26 -33.28 -1.15 7.47
N LEU A 27 -32.85 -2.11 8.28
CA LEU A 27 -31.74 -1.93 9.22
C LEU A 27 -30.41 -1.63 8.52
N ARG A 28 -30.12 -2.28 7.39
CA ARG A 28 -28.88 -2.07 6.62
C ARG A 28 -28.87 -0.74 5.88
N ALA A 29 -30.00 -0.37 5.27
CA ALA A 29 -30.17 0.96 4.69
C ALA A 29 -30.02 2.04 5.76
N LEU A 30 -30.63 1.83 6.94
CA LEU A 30 -30.48 2.72 8.09
C LEU A 30 -29.02 2.84 8.55
N LEU A 31 -28.29 1.73 8.68
CA LEU A 31 -26.87 1.76 9.03
C LEU A 31 -26.01 2.47 7.98
N GLY A 32 -26.32 2.32 6.69
CA GLY A 32 -25.68 3.06 5.60
C GLY A 32 -25.94 4.56 5.69
N TRP A 33 -27.19 4.97 5.94
CA TRP A 33 -27.56 6.37 6.17
C TRP A 33 -26.93 6.95 7.42
N VAL A 34 -26.93 6.21 8.54
CA VAL A 34 -26.28 6.63 9.79
C VAL A 34 -24.78 6.85 9.58
N ALA A 35 -24.11 5.94 8.85
CA ALA A 35 -22.68 6.08 8.58
C ALA A 35 -22.37 7.24 7.59
N LEU A 36 -23.23 7.47 6.60
CA LEU A 36 -23.15 8.66 5.73
C LEU A 36 -23.32 9.95 6.53
N LEU A 37 -24.35 10.03 7.38
CA LEU A 37 -24.64 11.19 8.22
C LEU A 37 -23.53 11.44 9.25
N ALA A 38 -22.96 10.38 9.82
CA ALA A 38 -21.84 10.47 10.75
C ALA A 38 -20.58 11.08 10.11
N GLY A 39 -20.39 10.98 8.78
CA GLY A 39 -19.32 11.66 8.07
C GLY A 39 -19.73 13.05 7.56
N ALA A 40 -20.92 13.16 6.96
CA ALA A 40 -21.38 14.39 6.32
C ALA A 40 -21.71 15.50 7.32
N VAL A 41 -22.36 15.19 8.45
CA VAL A 41 -22.78 16.20 9.44
C VAL A 41 -21.58 16.88 10.09
N PRO A 42 -20.56 16.17 10.62
CA PRO A 42 -19.37 16.83 11.17
C PRO A 42 -18.60 17.63 10.12
N PHE A 43 -18.52 17.13 8.88
CA PHE A 43 -17.87 17.85 7.78
C PHE A 43 -18.58 19.18 7.48
N LEU A 44 -19.90 19.15 7.29
CA LEU A 44 -20.70 20.34 7.01
C LEU A 44 -20.70 21.33 8.18
N LEU A 45 -20.74 20.84 9.41
CA LEU A 45 -20.64 21.68 10.61
C LEU A 45 -19.28 22.38 10.66
N LEU A 46 -18.17 21.66 10.48
CA LEU A 46 -16.83 22.25 10.45
C LEU A 46 -16.68 23.26 9.32
N TRP A 47 -17.19 22.93 8.13
CA TRP A 47 -17.21 23.85 6.99
C TRP A 47 -17.97 25.14 7.31
N LEU A 48 -19.16 25.05 7.94
CA LEU A 48 -19.94 26.21 8.35
C LEU A 48 -19.21 27.05 9.40
N LEU A 49 -18.62 26.43 10.42
CA LEU A 49 -17.86 27.13 11.47
C LEU A 49 -16.64 27.87 10.90
N VAL A 50 -15.95 27.26 9.94
CA VAL A 50 -14.82 27.86 9.22
C VAL A 50 -15.29 29.03 8.36
N GLN A 51 -16.34 28.85 7.55
CA GLN A 51 -16.89 29.91 6.69
C GLN A 51 -17.46 31.10 7.48
N ARG A 52 -17.97 30.85 8.69
CA ARG A 52 -18.47 31.89 9.60
C ARG A 52 -17.37 32.51 10.46
N SER A 53 -16.12 32.07 10.32
CA SER A 53 -14.97 32.53 11.10
C SER A 53 -15.25 32.51 12.61
N TRP A 54 -15.84 31.41 13.11
CA TRP A 54 -16.20 31.30 14.51
C TRP A 54 -14.95 31.37 15.40
N SER A 55 -14.87 32.39 16.26
CA SER A 55 -13.63 32.76 16.95
C SER A 55 -13.00 31.65 17.81
N PRO A 56 -13.75 30.80 18.56
CA PRO A 56 -13.14 29.74 19.36
C PRO A 56 -12.45 28.66 18.51
N LEU A 57 -13.00 28.37 17.33
CA LEU A 57 -12.38 27.42 16.41
C LEU A 57 -11.14 28.02 15.75
N GLY A 58 -11.21 29.30 15.36
CA GLY A 58 -10.08 30.02 14.77
C GLY A 58 -8.89 30.16 15.73
N SER A 59 -9.14 30.47 17.01
CA SER A 59 -8.09 30.58 18.02
C SER A 59 -7.43 29.22 18.29
N LEU A 60 -8.24 28.16 18.47
CA LEU A 60 -7.73 26.80 18.65
C LEU A 60 -6.89 26.34 17.46
N ASP A 61 -7.39 26.58 16.23
CA ASP A 61 -6.69 26.24 14.99
C ASP A 61 -5.32 26.93 14.91
N GLY A 62 -5.26 28.22 15.25
CA GLY A 62 -4.03 29.02 15.24
C GLY A 62 -3.02 28.61 16.32
N GLU A 63 -3.47 28.48 17.57
CA GLU A 63 -2.62 28.11 18.72
C GLU A 63 -1.99 26.73 18.54
N VAL A 64 -2.79 25.73 18.14
CA VAL A 64 -2.28 24.37 17.95
C VAL A 64 -1.31 24.29 16.78
N ALA A 65 -1.61 24.94 15.65
CA ALA A 65 -0.74 24.93 14.49
C ALA A 65 0.60 25.65 14.76
N ALA A 66 0.56 26.80 15.44
CA ALA A 66 1.75 27.57 15.79
C ALA A 66 2.61 26.82 16.82
N GLY A 67 2.02 26.35 17.92
CA GLY A 67 2.75 25.67 19.00
C GLY A 67 3.44 24.39 18.52
N LEU A 68 2.75 23.54 17.77
CA LEU A 68 3.36 22.30 17.24
C LEU A 68 4.43 22.59 16.18
N ASN A 69 4.25 23.61 15.33
CA ASN A 69 5.24 23.97 14.33
C ASN A 69 6.52 24.52 14.98
N GLU A 70 6.40 25.33 16.02
CA GLU A 70 7.54 25.88 16.77
C GLU A 70 8.40 24.76 17.38
N GLU A 71 7.77 23.79 18.05
CA GLU A 71 8.48 22.63 18.63
C GLU A 71 9.21 21.78 17.58
N VAL A 72 8.60 21.62 16.40
CA VAL A 72 9.10 20.73 15.35
C VAL A 72 10.18 21.38 14.49
N SER A 73 10.03 22.67 14.19
CA SER A 73 10.85 23.38 13.21
C SER A 73 12.35 23.42 13.58
N GLY A 74 12.68 23.32 14.88
CA GLY A 74 14.06 23.32 15.37
C GLY A 74 14.84 22.02 15.15
N SER A 75 14.19 20.90 14.76
CA SER A 75 14.84 19.60 14.62
C SER A 75 14.70 19.02 13.20
N PRO A 76 15.76 19.08 12.36
CA PRO A 76 15.73 18.53 11.00
C PRO A 76 15.38 17.04 10.94
N LEU A 77 15.82 16.27 11.96
CA LEU A 77 15.49 14.85 12.07
C LEU A 77 13.98 14.64 12.31
N LEU A 78 13.39 15.40 13.23
CA LEU A 78 11.96 15.31 13.55
C LEU A 78 11.10 15.71 12.34
N VAL A 79 11.48 16.79 11.65
CA VAL A 79 10.86 17.21 10.39
C VAL A 79 10.92 16.07 9.36
N SER A 80 12.08 15.46 9.18
CA SER A 80 12.27 14.36 8.21
C SER A 80 11.41 13.14 8.55
N VAL A 81 11.32 12.78 9.83
CA VAL A 81 10.46 11.67 10.29
C VAL A 81 8.98 11.99 10.06
N LEU A 82 8.54 13.19 10.44
CA LEU A 82 7.16 13.61 10.25
C LEU A 82 6.77 13.70 8.78
N GLN A 83 7.68 14.17 7.90
CA GLN A 83 7.50 14.11 6.46
C GLN A 83 7.37 12.66 5.97
N GLY A 84 8.25 11.76 6.41
CA GLY A 84 8.16 10.34 6.06
C GLY A 84 6.83 9.68 6.46
N VAL A 85 6.31 10.00 7.65
CA VAL A 85 5.00 9.51 8.11
C VAL A 85 3.86 10.18 7.34
N THR A 86 3.94 11.49 7.10
CA THR A 86 2.88 12.22 6.39
C THR A 86 2.72 11.72 4.96
N ASP A 87 3.81 11.38 4.28
CA ASP A 87 3.82 10.92 2.89
C ASP A 87 2.96 9.66 2.66
N LEU A 88 2.71 8.87 3.69
CA LEU A 88 1.78 7.73 3.67
C LEU A 88 0.33 8.15 3.35
N GLY A 89 -0.06 9.38 3.71
CA GLY A 89 -1.32 10.00 3.30
C GLY A 89 -1.26 10.72 1.95
N GLY A 90 -0.14 10.70 1.24
CA GLY A 90 0.04 11.46 0.00
C GLY A 90 -0.76 10.88 -1.18
N THR A 91 -1.16 11.75 -2.12
CA THR A 91 -1.93 11.34 -3.31
C THR A 91 -1.19 10.31 -4.16
N GLY A 92 0.13 10.47 -4.36
CA GLY A 92 0.93 9.52 -5.14
C GLY A 92 0.95 8.12 -4.51
N ALA A 93 1.14 8.04 -3.19
CA ALA A 93 1.05 6.81 -2.43
C ALA A 93 -0.35 6.17 -2.56
N ALA A 94 -1.42 6.98 -2.43
CA ALA A 94 -2.80 6.52 -2.57
C ALA A 94 -3.08 5.90 -3.94
N VAL A 95 -2.73 6.59 -5.03
CA VAL A 95 -2.96 6.11 -6.40
C VAL A 95 -2.23 4.79 -6.59
N LEU A 96 -0.96 4.71 -6.23
CA LEU A 96 -0.18 3.49 -6.38
C LEU A 96 -0.80 2.33 -5.59
N VAL A 97 -1.09 2.53 -4.30
CA VAL A 97 -1.65 1.50 -3.43
C VAL A 97 -2.99 0.99 -3.96
N MET A 98 -3.89 1.89 -4.35
CA MET A 98 -5.22 1.53 -4.84
C MET A 98 -5.16 0.83 -6.19
N VAL A 99 -4.30 1.28 -7.11
CA VAL A 99 -4.07 0.61 -8.40
C VAL A 99 -3.51 -0.78 -8.21
N LEU A 100 -2.46 -0.94 -7.38
CA LEU A 100 -1.87 -2.25 -7.09
C LEU A 100 -2.89 -3.20 -6.45
N ALA A 101 -3.69 -2.70 -5.50
CA ALA A 101 -4.78 -3.47 -4.87
C ALA A 101 -5.82 -3.92 -5.90
N THR A 102 -6.31 -3.01 -6.75
CA THR A 102 -7.29 -3.32 -7.79
C THR A 102 -6.74 -4.35 -8.78
N VAL A 103 -5.52 -4.15 -9.31
CA VAL A 103 -4.89 -5.07 -10.27
C VAL A 103 -4.71 -6.45 -9.64
N PHE A 104 -4.19 -6.51 -8.41
CA PHE A 104 -4.00 -7.77 -7.69
C PHE A 104 -5.32 -8.54 -7.50
N LEU A 105 -6.39 -7.85 -7.09
CA LEU A 105 -7.72 -8.44 -6.92
C LEU A 105 -8.32 -8.90 -8.26
N LEU A 106 -8.14 -8.15 -9.36
CA LEU A 106 -8.58 -8.55 -10.70
C LEU A 106 -7.86 -9.82 -11.17
N VAL A 107 -6.56 -9.90 -10.96
CA VAL A 107 -5.72 -11.06 -11.33
C VAL A 107 -6.09 -12.30 -10.52
N ARG A 108 -6.55 -12.13 -9.28
CA ARG A 108 -7.13 -13.20 -8.46
C ARG A 108 -8.55 -13.60 -8.86
N GLY A 109 -9.18 -12.88 -9.80
CA GLY A 109 -10.56 -13.10 -10.20
C GLY A 109 -11.59 -12.51 -9.25
N GLN A 110 -11.17 -11.77 -8.21
CA GLN A 110 -12.03 -11.11 -7.23
C GLN A 110 -12.58 -9.79 -7.77
N ARG A 111 -13.28 -9.84 -8.91
CA ARG A 111 -13.77 -8.65 -9.65
C ARG A 111 -14.63 -7.72 -8.79
N ARG A 112 -15.40 -8.29 -7.86
CA ARG A 112 -16.25 -7.53 -6.94
C ARG A 112 -15.42 -6.64 -6.01
N LEU A 113 -14.47 -7.22 -5.29
CA LEU A 113 -13.58 -6.47 -4.39
C LEU A 113 -12.71 -5.47 -5.17
N ALA A 114 -12.26 -5.85 -6.37
CA ALA A 114 -11.54 -4.94 -7.25
C ALA A 114 -12.38 -3.71 -7.64
N ALA A 115 -13.66 -3.89 -7.96
CA ALA A 115 -14.58 -2.80 -8.27
C ALA A 115 -14.82 -1.89 -7.05
N PHE A 116 -14.96 -2.47 -5.85
CA PHE A 116 -15.06 -1.70 -4.60
C PHE A 116 -13.83 -0.81 -4.37
N VAL A 117 -12.63 -1.40 -4.43
CA VAL A 117 -11.37 -0.67 -4.24
C VAL A 117 -11.20 0.40 -5.32
N ALA A 118 -11.42 0.06 -6.60
CA ALA A 118 -11.30 1.01 -7.70
C ALA A 118 -12.27 2.20 -7.56
N THR A 119 -13.54 1.94 -7.27
CA THR A 119 -14.55 2.99 -7.11
C THR A 119 -14.24 3.88 -5.91
N THR A 120 -13.81 3.28 -4.80
CA THR A 120 -13.42 4.01 -3.59
C THR A 120 -12.22 4.92 -3.85
N GLY A 121 -11.21 4.45 -4.59
CA GLY A 121 -10.03 5.23 -4.98
C GLY A 121 -10.33 6.34 -5.98
N ILE A 122 -11.14 6.06 -7.02
CA ILE A 122 -11.58 7.08 -8.00
C ILE A 122 -12.36 8.19 -7.30
N GLY A 123 -13.26 7.83 -6.38
CA GLY A 123 -14.00 8.82 -5.61
C GLY A 123 -13.11 9.71 -4.75
N LEU A 124 -12.05 9.17 -4.13
CA LEU A 124 -11.06 9.99 -3.42
C LEU A 124 -10.37 11.00 -4.35
N ALA A 125 -10.00 10.58 -5.57
CA ALA A 125 -9.36 11.44 -6.56
C ALA A 125 -10.27 12.58 -7.05
N VAL A 126 -11.60 12.41 -6.96
CA VAL A 126 -12.59 13.43 -7.35
C VAL A 126 -13.00 14.31 -6.15
N LEU A 127 -13.37 13.69 -5.02
CA LEU A 127 -13.91 14.38 -3.86
C LEU A 127 -12.92 15.37 -3.24
N GLY A 128 -11.64 15.01 -3.17
CA GLY A 128 -10.61 15.87 -2.59
C GLY A 128 -10.47 17.22 -3.33
N PRO A 129 -10.18 17.21 -4.64
CA PRO A 129 -10.09 18.43 -5.44
C PRO A 129 -11.40 19.24 -5.46
N VAL A 130 -12.56 18.57 -5.59
CA VAL A 130 -13.86 19.26 -5.59
C VAL A 130 -14.13 19.94 -4.25
N ALA A 131 -13.91 19.26 -3.12
CA ALA A 131 -14.10 19.86 -1.81
C ALA A 131 -13.18 21.06 -1.59
N LYS A 132 -11.92 20.98 -2.05
CA LYS A 132 -10.99 22.11 -1.98
C LYS A 132 -11.43 23.30 -2.82
N ALA A 133 -11.89 23.06 -4.04
CA ALA A 133 -12.35 24.11 -4.94
C ALA A 133 -13.62 24.82 -4.43
N VAL A 134 -14.47 24.12 -3.67
CA VAL A 134 -15.70 24.69 -3.11
C VAL A 134 -15.43 25.54 -1.86
N VAL A 135 -14.46 25.16 -1.03
CA VAL A 135 -14.22 25.82 0.27
C VAL A 135 -13.19 26.95 0.18
N ASP A 136 -12.16 26.81 -0.66
CA ASP A 136 -11.10 27.80 -0.91
C ASP A 136 -10.54 28.49 0.34
N ARG A 137 -10.29 27.71 1.41
CA ARG A 137 -9.72 28.22 2.67
C ARG A 137 -8.21 28.41 2.55
N ALA A 138 -7.71 29.58 2.94
CA ALA A 138 -6.27 29.85 3.05
C ALA A 138 -5.57 28.98 4.11
N ARG A 139 -4.32 28.59 3.84
CA ARG A 139 -3.47 27.79 4.75
C ARG A 139 -3.00 28.57 5.98
N PRO A 140 -2.56 27.86 7.05
CA PRO A 140 -1.88 28.49 8.18
C PRO A 140 -0.64 29.27 7.72
N VAL A 141 -0.48 30.49 8.22
CA VAL A 141 0.75 31.26 8.09
C VAL A 141 1.58 31.01 9.34
N VAL A 142 2.59 30.15 9.22
CA VAL A 142 3.53 29.84 10.31
C VAL A 142 4.88 30.50 10.07
N ALA A 143 5.63 30.78 11.14
CA ALA A 143 6.93 31.46 11.07
C ALA A 143 7.96 30.70 10.21
N SER A 144 7.87 29.36 10.18
CA SER A 144 8.77 28.48 9.44
C SER A 144 7.99 27.50 8.57
N PRO A 145 7.64 27.85 7.32
CA PRO A 145 6.96 26.94 6.39
C PRO A 145 7.88 25.77 6.04
N VAL A 146 7.52 24.56 6.46
CA VAL A 146 8.38 23.37 6.31
C VAL A 146 8.13 22.64 4.96
N VAL A 147 7.05 22.98 4.25
CA VAL A 147 6.67 22.34 2.98
C VAL A 147 6.00 23.36 2.06
N GLU A 148 6.56 23.58 0.87
CA GLU A 148 5.86 24.27 -0.22
C GLU A 148 4.82 23.33 -0.84
N THR A 149 3.57 23.79 -0.96
CA THR A 149 2.50 23.01 -1.59
C THR A 149 1.96 23.70 -2.83
N PRO A 150 1.63 22.97 -3.92
CA PRO A 150 1.19 23.58 -5.20
C PRO A 150 -0.15 24.32 -5.15
N SER A 151 -0.89 24.28 -4.04
CA SER A 151 -2.21 24.91 -3.91
C SER A 151 -2.39 25.58 -2.55
N ASN A 152 -3.02 26.76 -2.57
CA ASN A 152 -3.30 27.58 -1.39
C ASN A 152 -4.49 27.08 -0.54
N ALA A 153 -5.26 26.09 -1.04
CA ALA A 153 -6.44 25.56 -0.35
C ALA A 153 -6.08 24.52 0.75
N SER A 154 -6.44 24.83 2.00
CA SER A 154 -6.14 24.00 3.17
C SER A 154 -7.28 23.03 3.55
N PHE A 155 -8.53 23.41 3.34
CA PHE A 155 -9.70 22.64 3.79
C PHE A 155 -10.34 21.82 2.64
N PRO A 156 -10.67 20.54 2.86
CA PRO A 156 -10.22 19.68 3.95
C PRO A 156 -8.78 19.17 3.72
N SER A 157 -8.17 18.61 4.76
CA SER A 157 -6.86 17.97 4.68
C SER A 157 -6.92 16.71 3.81
N GLY A 158 -6.31 16.79 2.62
CA GLY A 158 -6.27 15.67 1.67
C GLY A 158 -5.50 14.46 2.19
N HIS A 159 -4.46 14.67 3.00
CA HIS A 159 -3.67 13.56 3.59
C HIS A 159 -4.47 12.79 4.65
N ALA A 160 -5.20 13.53 5.51
CA ALA A 160 -6.08 12.95 6.50
C ALA A 160 -7.21 12.14 5.85
N MET A 161 -7.85 12.72 4.82
CA MET A 161 -8.89 12.03 4.04
C MET A 161 -8.36 10.77 3.35
N THR A 162 -7.20 10.87 2.71
CA THR A 162 -6.54 9.76 2.02
C THR A 162 -6.23 8.61 2.97
N ALA A 163 -5.69 8.90 4.15
CA ALA A 163 -5.38 7.88 5.14
C ALA A 163 -6.62 7.08 5.55
N VAL A 164 -7.75 7.75 5.82
CA VAL A 164 -9.02 7.07 6.16
C VAL A 164 -9.49 6.19 5.02
N VAL A 165 -9.56 6.73 3.80
CA VAL A 165 -10.13 6.02 2.65
C VAL A 165 -9.27 4.82 2.24
N VAL A 166 -7.96 5.03 2.08
CA VAL A 166 -7.05 3.97 1.60
C VAL A 166 -6.88 2.89 2.65
N TYR A 167 -6.50 3.24 3.87
CA TYR A 167 -6.23 2.24 4.90
C TYR A 167 -7.52 1.59 5.42
N GLY A 168 -8.62 2.33 5.46
CA GLY A 168 -9.94 1.78 5.76
C GLY A 168 -10.43 0.80 4.69
N ALA A 169 -10.26 1.10 3.40
CA ALA A 169 -10.60 0.16 2.33
C ALA A 169 -9.76 -1.12 2.40
N LEU A 170 -8.45 -1.00 2.62
CA LEU A 170 -7.55 -2.14 2.80
C LEU A 170 -7.91 -2.97 4.05
N LEU A 171 -8.26 -2.31 5.17
CA LEU A 171 -8.74 -2.96 6.38
C LEU A 171 -10.02 -3.78 6.11
N LEU A 172 -11.01 -3.19 5.43
CA LEU A 172 -12.26 -3.88 5.09
C LEU A 172 -12.04 -5.09 4.17
N VAL A 173 -11.08 -5.00 3.25
CA VAL A 173 -10.68 -6.13 2.39
C VAL A 173 -9.95 -7.22 3.18
N ALA A 174 -9.15 -6.86 4.19
CA ALA A 174 -8.34 -7.80 4.97
C ALA A 174 -9.08 -8.47 6.14
N LEU A 175 -10.03 -7.77 6.77
CA LEU A 175 -10.75 -8.22 7.97
C LEU A 175 -11.35 -9.64 7.88
N PRO A 176 -11.99 -10.07 6.75
CA PRO A 176 -12.54 -11.41 6.63
C PRO A 176 -11.50 -12.51 6.81
N SER A 177 -10.26 -12.25 6.42
CA SER A 177 -9.16 -13.21 6.40
C SER A 177 -8.32 -13.22 7.69
N VAL A 178 -8.69 -12.38 8.66
CA VAL A 178 -7.99 -12.24 9.95
C VAL A 178 -8.76 -12.93 11.06
N ARG A 179 -8.05 -13.72 11.87
CA ARG A 179 -8.59 -14.43 13.05
C ARG A 179 -9.27 -13.44 14.00
N ARG A 180 -10.41 -13.80 14.58
CA ARG A 180 -11.22 -12.91 15.45
C ARG A 180 -10.40 -12.22 16.55
N ARG A 181 -9.48 -12.94 17.21
CA ARG A 181 -8.60 -12.40 18.26
C ARG A 181 -7.61 -11.33 17.76
N ALA A 182 -7.23 -11.35 16.47
CA ALA A 182 -6.29 -10.41 15.87
C ALA A 182 -6.97 -9.20 15.21
N ARG A 183 -8.29 -9.24 14.99
CA ARG A 183 -9.07 -8.14 14.42
C ARG A 183 -8.95 -6.83 15.19
N PRO A 184 -9.09 -6.76 16.54
CA PRO A 184 -9.00 -5.49 17.25
C PRO A 184 -7.61 -4.86 17.10
N TRP A 185 -6.54 -5.67 17.07
CA TRP A 185 -5.17 -5.19 16.87
C TRP A 185 -4.95 -4.61 15.46
N LEU A 186 -5.50 -5.25 14.42
CA LEU A 186 -5.43 -4.71 13.08
C LEU A 186 -6.21 -3.39 12.96
N VAL A 187 -7.41 -3.32 13.54
CA VAL A 187 -8.21 -2.09 13.60
C VAL A 187 -7.46 -0.98 14.35
N ALA A 188 -6.87 -1.30 15.51
CA ALA A 188 -6.10 -0.35 16.31
C ALA A 188 -4.86 0.15 15.55
N ALA A 189 -4.14 -0.74 14.85
CA ALA A 189 -2.99 -0.36 14.03
C ALA A 189 -3.39 0.56 12.86
N THR A 190 -4.50 0.26 12.17
CA THR A 190 -5.04 1.13 11.12
C THR A 190 -5.48 2.49 11.67
N ALA A 191 -6.17 2.52 12.80
CA ALA A 191 -6.61 3.76 13.45
C ALA A 191 -5.41 4.60 13.88
N LEU A 192 -4.40 3.98 14.50
CA LEU A 192 -3.17 4.66 14.90
C LEU A 192 -2.47 5.28 13.69
N LEU A 193 -2.34 4.56 12.58
CA LEU A 193 -1.75 5.10 11.35
C LEU A 193 -2.51 6.32 10.82
N VAL A 194 -3.85 6.25 10.78
CA VAL A 194 -4.70 7.38 10.34
C VAL A 194 -4.50 8.60 11.24
N VAL A 195 -4.46 8.39 12.56
CA VAL A 195 -4.24 9.46 13.54
C VAL A 195 -2.86 10.08 13.36
N LEU A 196 -1.80 9.25 13.27
CA LEU A 196 -0.42 9.73 13.07
C LEU A 196 -0.30 10.57 11.80
N VAL A 197 -0.88 10.13 10.67
CA VAL A 197 -0.87 10.92 9.43
C VAL A 197 -1.57 12.26 9.63
N GLY A 198 -2.71 12.32 10.33
CA GLY A 198 -3.39 13.59 10.61
C GLY A 198 -2.55 14.53 11.49
N LEU A 199 -1.99 14.01 12.59
CA LEU A 199 -1.17 14.77 13.53
C LEU A 199 0.08 15.37 12.85
N THR A 200 0.71 14.64 11.92
CA THR A 200 1.85 15.18 11.16
C THR A 200 1.49 16.43 10.35
N ARG A 201 0.24 16.59 9.90
CA ARG A 201 -0.19 17.79 9.14
C ARG A 201 -0.29 19.04 10.02
N LEU A 202 -0.65 18.84 11.28
CA LEU A 202 -0.69 19.90 12.29
C LEU A 202 0.75 20.28 12.66
N ALA A 203 1.56 19.28 12.98
CA ALA A 203 2.96 19.43 13.38
C ALA A 203 3.84 20.10 12.32
N LEU A 204 3.60 19.80 11.04
CA LEU A 204 4.31 20.45 9.92
C LEU A 204 3.77 21.84 9.58
N GLY A 205 2.76 22.35 10.28
CA GLY A 205 2.21 23.70 10.10
C GLY A 205 1.46 23.92 8.78
N VAL A 206 1.02 22.85 8.11
CA VAL A 206 0.46 22.91 6.74
C VAL A 206 -1.07 22.85 6.71
N HIS A 207 -1.71 22.49 7.81
CA HIS A 207 -3.17 22.38 7.97
C HIS A 207 -3.59 22.72 9.40
N PHE A 208 -4.82 23.23 9.53
CA PHE A 208 -5.45 23.46 10.82
C PHE A 208 -6.09 22.19 11.40
N VAL A 209 -6.44 22.20 12.70
CA VAL A 209 -7.11 21.07 13.37
C VAL A 209 -8.43 20.75 12.68
N SER A 210 -9.22 21.78 12.40
CA SER A 210 -10.49 21.65 11.67
C SER A 210 -10.33 21.06 10.25
N ASP A 211 -9.23 21.36 9.54
CA ASP A 211 -8.95 20.78 8.23
C ASP A 211 -8.75 19.25 8.31
N VAL A 212 -8.04 18.79 9.35
CA VAL A 212 -7.77 17.36 9.60
C VAL A 212 -9.05 16.63 10.00
N LEU A 213 -9.82 17.18 10.94
CA LEU A 213 -11.09 16.61 11.37
C LEU A 213 -12.10 16.52 10.21
N ALA A 214 -12.19 17.56 9.39
CA ALA A 214 -13.03 17.56 8.19
C ALA A 214 -12.57 16.52 7.16
N GLY A 215 -11.24 16.39 6.95
CA GLY A 215 -10.67 15.35 6.10
C GLY A 215 -11.03 13.94 6.58
N TRP A 216 -10.94 13.67 7.87
CA TRP A 216 -11.34 12.39 8.45
C TRP A 216 -12.84 12.14 8.30
N ALA A 217 -13.68 13.13 8.58
CA ALA A 217 -15.14 13.00 8.48
C ALA A 217 -15.60 12.73 7.04
N LEU A 218 -15.09 13.49 6.07
CA LEU A 218 -15.40 13.29 4.65
C LEU A 218 -14.89 11.95 4.14
N GLY A 219 -13.66 11.57 4.52
CA GLY A 219 -13.07 10.27 4.16
C GLY A 219 -13.86 9.09 4.73
N ALA A 220 -14.29 9.18 6.00
CA ALA A 220 -15.08 8.15 6.66
C ALA A 220 -16.47 8.04 6.04
N GLY A 221 -17.12 9.17 5.74
CA GLY A 221 -18.40 9.20 5.03
C GLY A 221 -18.32 8.56 3.65
N TRP A 222 -17.29 8.90 2.86
CA TRP A 222 -17.09 8.27 1.54
C TRP A 222 -16.86 6.77 1.64
N LEU A 223 -15.98 6.32 2.54
CA LEU A 223 -15.71 4.90 2.75
C LEU A 223 -16.96 4.14 3.22
N ALA A 224 -17.77 4.75 4.09
CA ALA A 224 -19.01 4.17 4.55
C ALA A 224 -20.03 3.99 3.41
N VAL A 225 -20.18 5.01 2.56
CA VAL A 225 -21.07 4.96 1.39
C VAL A 225 -20.63 3.86 0.42
N THR A 226 -19.35 3.81 0.04
CA THR A 226 -18.87 2.80 -0.90
C THR A 226 -18.94 1.40 -0.31
N ALA A 227 -18.70 1.25 1.00
CA ALA A 227 -18.85 -0.03 1.69
C ALA A 227 -20.33 -0.48 1.77
N ALA A 228 -21.26 0.44 2.05
CA ALA A 228 -22.69 0.16 2.08
C ALA A 228 -23.22 -0.21 0.69
N ALA A 229 -22.85 0.57 -0.34
CA ALA A 229 -23.20 0.28 -1.73
C ALA A 229 -22.65 -1.07 -2.19
N PHE A 230 -21.41 -1.40 -1.83
CA PHE A 230 -20.81 -2.69 -2.15
C PHE A 230 -21.55 -3.86 -1.47
N ARG A 231 -21.93 -3.71 -0.20
CA ARG A 231 -22.72 -4.72 0.53
C ARG A 231 -24.11 -4.90 -0.09
N GLY A 232 -24.79 -3.82 -0.45
CA GLY A 232 -26.09 -3.88 -1.15
C GLY A 232 -25.97 -4.66 -2.47
N TRP A 233 -24.98 -4.30 -3.30
CA TRP A 233 -24.72 -4.95 -4.58
C TRP A 233 -24.39 -6.45 -4.47
N GLN A 234 -23.76 -6.89 -3.37
CA GLN A 234 -23.50 -8.31 -3.14
C GLN A 234 -24.78 -9.10 -2.87
N HIS A 235 -25.73 -8.52 -2.12
CA HIS A 235 -26.96 -9.21 -1.73
C HIS A 235 -27.97 -9.30 -2.88
N ASP A 236 -28.14 -8.25 -3.69
CA ASP A 236 -29.09 -8.25 -4.81
C ASP A 236 -28.81 -9.35 -5.84
N ARG A 237 -27.55 -9.81 -5.94
CA ARG A 237 -27.15 -10.89 -6.85
C ARG A 237 -27.10 -12.28 -6.23
N ALA A 238 -27.22 -12.37 -4.91
CA ALA A 238 -27.28 -13.64 -4.21
C ALA A 238 -28.72 -14.03 -3.84
N GLY A 239 -29.70 -13.15 -4.07
CA GLY A 239 -31.12 -13.50 -4.05
C GLY A 239 -31.58 -14.47 -5.16
N SER A 240 -30.67 -14.94 -6.04
CA SER A 240 -30.98 -15.92 -7.10
C SER A 240 -30.38 -17.32 -6.88
N VAL A 241 -29.63 -17.53 -5.79
CA VAL A 241 -29.13 -18.85 -5.36
C VAL A 241 -29.11 -18.84 -3.85
N GLU A 242 -29.84 -19.74 -3.19
CA GLU A 242 -29.70 -20.01 -1.75
C GLU A 242 -28.26 -20.45 -1.45
N GLU A 243 -27.38 -19.49 -1.25
CA GLU A 243 -26.01 -19.68 -0.79
C GLU A 243 -25.81 -18.78 0.44
N PRO A 244 -25.18 -19.26 1.52
CA PRO A 244 -25.08 -18.52 2.79
C PRO A 244 -24.44 -17.15 2.58
N LEU A 245 -25.25 -16.11 2.81
CA LEU A 245 -25.00 -14.74 2.43
C LEU A 245 -24.24 -13.90 3.47
N ASP A 246 -23.71 -14.51 4.53
CA ASP A 246 -22.94 -13.79 5.53
C ASP A 246 -21.73 -14.62 6.01
N PRO A 247 -20.49 -14.19 5.70
CA PRO A 247 -19.27 -14.76 6.27
C PRO A 247 -19.18 -14.65 7.82
N LEU A 248 -20.10 -13.92 8.47
CA LEU A 248 -20.24 -13.83 9.92
C LEU A 248 -21.34 -14.73 10.50
N ASP A 249 -22.26 -15.26 9.68
CA ASP A 249 -23.36 -16.14 10.13
C ASP A 249 -23.14 -17.64 9.80
N VAL A 250 -22.05 -18.02 9.12
CA VAL A 250 -21.75 -19.45 8.87
C VAL A 250 -21.40 -20.14 10.20
N PRO A 251 -22.13 -21.20 10.61
CA PRO A 251 -21.76 -22.00 11.78
C PRO A 251 -20.31 -22.52 11.65
N PRO A 252 -19.52 -22.56 12.74
CA PRO A 252 -18.08 -22.86 12.68
C PRO A 252 -17.71 -24.19 12.00
N ALA A 253 -18.65 -25.13 11.91
CA ALA A 253 -18.43 -26.43 11.27
C ALA A 253 -18.39 -26.35 9.73
N GLU A 254 -19.09 -25.40 9.11
CA GLU A 254 -19.22 -25.32 7.65
C GLU A 254 -18.22 -24.33 7.01
N ALA A 255 -17.76 -23.32 7.76
CA ALA A 255 -16.77 -22.33 7.28
C ALA A 255 -15.34 -22.91 7.11
N VAL A 256 -15.11 -24.17 7.49
CA VAL A 256 -13.78 -24.80 7.53
C VAL A 256 -13.27 -25.23 6.15
N HIS A 257 -14.13 -25.35 5.14
CA HIS A 257 -13.75 -25.98 3.86
C HIS A 257 -13.21 -25.06 2.76
N LEU A 258 -13.10 -23.74 2.99
CA LEU A 258 -12.50 -22.81 2.01
C LEU A 258 -11.07 -22.34 2.35
N ALA A 259 -10.53 -22.75 3.50
CA ALA A 259 -9.10 -22.62 3.74
C ALA A 259 -8.38 -23.62 2.81
N PRO A 260 -7.37 -23.21 2.02
CA PRO A 260 -6.42 -24.21 1.53
C PRO A 260 -5.94 -24.95 2.78
N ALA A 261 -6.17 -26.27 2.81
CA ALA A 261 -5.75 -27.15 3.89
C ALA A 261 -4.41 -26.65 4.38
N ALA A 262 -4.34 -26.24 5.66
CA ALA A 262 -3.14 -25.69 6.25
C ALA A 262 -2.04 -26.71 5.99
N GLY A 263 -1.25 -26.47 4.93
CA GLY A 263 -0.14 -27.31 4.60
C GLY A 263 0.75 -27.35 5.83
N PRO A 264 1.39 -28.50 6.12
CA PRO A 264 2.19 -28.65 7.33
C PRO A 264 3.07 -27.40 7.49
N VAL A 265 2.96 -26.77 8.66
CA VAL A 265 3.82 -25.64 9.04
C VAL A 265 5.25 -26.13 8.77
N PRO A 266 6.03 -25.49 7.89
CA PRO A 266 7.42 -25.88 7.73
C PRO A 266 8.09 -25.67 9.08
N THR A 267 8.32 -26.77 9.78
CA THR A 267 9.08 -26.88 11.01
C THR A 267 10.51 -26.50 10.68
N GLY A 268 10.79 -25.19 10.64
CA GLY A 268 12.07 -24.70 10.13
C GLY A 268 12.25 -23.18 10.13
N GLY A 269 11.51 -22.41 10.92
CA GLY A 269 11.67 -20.94 10.98
C GLY A 269 13.12 -20.51 11.26
N ARG A 270 13.82 -21.22 12.16
CA ARG A 270 15.25 -21.03 12.43
C ARG A 270 16.12 -21.34 11.22
N THR A 271 15.86 -22.46 10.52
CA THR A 271 16.61 -22.84 9.31
C THR A 271 16.38 -21.85 8.17
N ALA A 272 15.15 -21.36 8.00
CA ALA A 272 14.85 -20.31 7.01
C ALA A 272 15.57 -19.00 7.34
N ALA A 273 15.56 -18.59 8.61
CA ALA A 273 16.31 -17.41 9.07
C ALA A 273 17.81 -17.56 8.83
N LEU A 274 18.42 -18.69 9.21
CA LEU A 274 19.85 -18.95 8.98
C LEU A 274 20.22 -18.91 7.48
N ARG A 275 19.37 -19.47 6.62
CA ARG A 275 19.57 -19.42 5.16
C ARG A 275 19.45 -18.01 4.62
N LEU A 276 18.49 -17.22 5.10
CA LEU A 276 18.37 -15.81 4.72
C LEU A 276 19.58 -14.99 5.17
N VAL A 277 20.08 -15.22 6.39
CA VAL A 277 21.30 -14.58 6.89
C VAL A 277 22.51 -14.98 6.03
N ALA A 278 22.64 -16.25 5.66
CA ALA A 278 23.73 -16.70 4.78
C ALA A 278 23.67 -16.06 3.39
N VAL A 279 22.47 -15.95 2.79
CA VAL A 279 22.28 -15.24 1.51
C VAL A 279 22.58 -13.75 1.66
N ALA A 280 22.13 -13.11 2.75
CA ALA A 280 22.43 -11.70 3.03
C ALA A 280 23.94 -11.46 3.15
N ALA A 281 24.65 -12.29 3.91
CA ALA A 281 26.10 -12.21 4.05
C ALA A 281 26.83 -12.42 2.70
N GLY A 282 26.40 -13.41 1.92
CA GLY A 282 26.95 -13.68 0.58
C GLY A 282 26.70 -12.53 -0.39
N LEU A 283 25.50 -11.95 -0.41
CA LEU A 283 25.16 -10.78 -1.23
C LEU A 283 25.97 -9.55 -0.83
N PHE A 284 26.08 -9.28 0.46
CA PHE A 284 26.89 -8.18 0.98
C PHE A 284 28.36 -8.31 0.58
N ALA A 285 28.94 -9.51 0.75
CA ALA A 285 30.32 -9.78 0.35
C ALA A 285 30.51 -9.62 -1.18
N ALA A 286 29.62 -10.21 -1.98
CA ALA A 286 29.68 -10.12 -3.43
C ALA A 286 29.57 -8.67 -3.93
N LEU A 287 28.63 -7.88 -3.39
CA LEU A 287 28.46 -6.47 -3.73
C LEU A 287 29.64 -5.61 -3.30
N SER A 288 30.23 -5.90 -2.14
CA SER A 288 31.41 -5.18 -1.66
C SER A 288 32.62 -5.46 -2.57
N VAL A 289 32.88 -6.73 -2.88
CA VAL A 289 33.97 -7.13 -3.80
C VAL A 289 33.75 -6.54 -5.19
N LEU A 290 32.54 -6.68 -5.75
CA LEU A 290 32.23 -6.14 -7.07
C LEU A 290 32.34 -4.61 -7.10
N GLY A 291 31.85 -3.93 -6.07
CA GLY A 291 31.92 -2.48 -5.98
C GLY A 291 33.35 -1.96 -5.88
N LEU A 292 34.20 -2.61 -5.07
CA LEU A 292 35.62 -2.31 -4.98
C LEU A 292 36.34 -2.58 -6.32
N LEU A 293 36.01 -3.70 -6.98
CA LEU A 293 36.57 -4.03 -8.29
C LEU A 293 36.20 -2.98 -9.35
N VAL A 294 34.92 -2.59 -9.41
CA VAL A 294 34.43 -1.57 -10.35
C VAL A 294 35.04 -0.20 -10.07
N THR A 295 35.24 0.15 -8.80
CA THR A 295 35.75 1.47 -8.39
C THR A 295 37.27 1.59 -8.51
N ALA A 296 38.02 0.55 -8.14
CA ALA A 296 39.49 0.62 -8.05
C ALA A 296 40.22 0.01 -9.24
N VAL A 297 39.62 -0.97 -9.94
CA VAL A 297 40.33 -1.75 -10.97
C VAL A 297 39.73 -1.55 -12.36
N LEU A 298 38.40 -1.54 -12.47
CA LEU A 298 37.73 -1.54 -13.79
C LEU A 298 37.48 -0.14 -14.36
N THR A 299 37.81 0.92 -13.64
CA THR A 299 37.53 2.32 -14.02
C THR A 299 38.12 2.72 -15.37
N ASP A 300 39.31 2.23 -15.72
CA ASP A 300 40.00 2.53 -16.98
C ASP A 300 39.84 1.43 -18.03
N THR A 301 39.10 0.37 -17.71
CA THR A 301 38.77 -0.69 -18.66
C THR A 301 37.60 -0.28 -19.56
N TRP A 302 37.20 -1.18 -20.46
CA TRP A 302 36.01 -0.97 -21.29
C TRP A 302 34.73 -0.81 -20.46
N ILE A 303 34.64 -1.41 -19.26
CA ILE A 303 33.47 -1.31 -18.37
C ILE A 303 33.31 0.14 -17.86
N GLY A 304 34.38 0.71 -17.28
CA GLY A 304 34.35 2.09 -16.81
C GLY A 304 34.17 3.12 -17.93
N ARG A 305 34.71 2.85 -19.12
CA ARG A 305 34.43 3.69 -20.31
C ARG A 305 32.97 3.60 -20.74
N SER A 306 32.38 2.40 -20.78
CA SER A 306 30.96 2.21 -21.12
C SER A 306 30.02 2.88 -20.12
N ASP A 307 30.32 2.82 -18.81
CA ASP A 307 29.54 3.53 -17.79
C ASP A 307 29.53 5.04 -18.06
N ARG A 308 30.70 5.64 -18.30
CA ARG A 308 30.83 7.07 -18.61
C ARG A 308 30.13 7.45 -19.91
N SER A 309 30.30 6.65 -20.96
CA SER A 309 29.67 6.89 -22.26
C SER A 309 28.14 6.81 -22.18
N ALA A 310 27.60 5.84 -21.44
CA ALA A 310 26.17 5.69 -21.26
C ALA A 310 25.55 6.88 -20.52
N VAL A 311 26.20 7.38 -19.46
CA VAL A 311 25.70 8.56 -18.73
C VAL A 311 25.77 9.82 -19.58
N ARG A 312 26.85 10.03 -20.34
CA ARG A 312 26.97 11.17 -21.27
C ARG A 312 25.89 11.13 -22.34
N TRP A 313 25.71 9.97 -22.98
CA TRP A 313 24.64 9.76 -23.95
C TRP A 313 23.25 10.04 -23.36
N ALA A 314 22.99 9.60 -22.13
CA ALA A 314 21.73 9.88 -21.45
C ALA A 314 21.56 11.38 -21.12
N ALA A 315 22.65 12.09 -20.84
CA ALA A 315 22.62 13.53 -20.63
C ALA A 315 22.35 14.31 -21.92
N ASP A 316 22.86 13.83 -23.06
CA ASP A 316 22.61 14.44 -24.37
C ASP A 316 21.12 14.29 -24.81
N LEU A 317 20.41 13.28 -24.30
CA LEU A 317 18.98 13.09 -24.53
C LEU A 317 18.08 14.05 -23.74
N ARG A 318 18.64 14.88 -22.85
CA ARG A 318 17.83 15.65 -21.90
C ARG A 318 16.96 16.70 -22.60
N SER A 319 15.68 16.68 -22.27
CA SER A 319 14.70 17.72 -22.60
C SER A 319 13.79 17.99 -21.40
N PRO A 320 13.12 19.14 -21.30
CA PRO A 320 12.20 19.41 -20.19
C PRO A 320 11.15 18.30 -20.02
N ALA A 321 10.52 17.87 -21.12
CA ALA A 321 9.49 16.83 -21.10
C ALA A 321 10.04 15.47 -20.65
N LEU A 322 11.17 15.02 -21.22
CA LEU A 322 11.77 13.73 -20.85
C LEU A 322 12.29 13.75 -19.41
N THR A 323 12.78 14.90 -18.93
CA THR A 323 13.26 15.07 -17.56
C THR A 323 12.12 14.93 -16.57
N THR A 324 10.98 15.59 -16.80
CA THR A 324 9.78 15.40 -15.97
C THR A 324 9.34 13.93 -15.93
N VAL A 325 9.37 13.23 -17.07
CA VAL A 325 9.03 11.80 -17.13
C VAL A 325 10.01 10.96 -16.31
N MET A 326 11.32 11.17 -16.48
CA MET A 326 12.36 10.37 -15.80
C MET A 326 12.39 10.64 -14.29
N GLU A 327 12.19 11.88 -13.86
CA GLU A 327 12.04 12.22 -12.44
C GLU A 327 10.79 11.55 -11.85
N THR A 328 9.66 11.63 -12.56
CA THR A 328 8.41 10.94 -12.14
C THR A 328 8.63 9.44 -12.03
N VAL A 329 9.27 8.80 -13.01
CA VAL A 329 9.62 7.37 -12.97
C VAL A 329 10.53 7.08 -11.79
N SER A 330 11.52 7.93 -11.51
CA SER A 330 12.42 7.75 -10.36
C SER A 330 11.66 7.79 -9.03
N THR A 331 10.56 8.53 -8.91
CA THR A 331 9.76 8.54 -7.68
C THR A 331 9.05 7.21 -7.40
N LEU A 332 8.88 6.35 -8.41
CA LEU A 332 8.21 5.05 -8.28
C LEU A 332 8.99 4.03 -7.43
N SER A 333 10.26 4.27 -7.12
CA SER A 333 11.02 3.53 -6.08
C SER A 333 11.62 4.43 -5.02
N GLY A 334 11.17 5.68 -4.92
CA GLY A 334 11.51 6.53 -3.80
C GLY A 334 11.04 5.90 -2.48
N THR A 335 11.75 6.18 -1.39
CA THR A 335 11.49 5.62 -0.06
C THR A 335 10.01 5.66 0.34
N ARG A 336 9.35 6.81 0.09
CA ARG A 336 7.93 7.05 0.37
C ARG A 336 7.04 6.01 -0.33
N THR A 337 7.29 5.82 -1.62
CA THR A 337 6.57 4.89 -2.49
C THR A 337 6.75 3.45 -2.03
N VAL A 338 7.98 3.07 -1.68
CA VAL A 338 8.33 1.73 -1.24
C VAL A 338 7.62 1.36 0.06
N ILE A 339 7.57 2.28 1.04
CA ILE A 339 6.87 2.04 2.31
C ILE A 339 5.36 1.89 2.06
N ALA A 340 4.75 2.83 1.34
CA ALA A 340 3.31 2.81 1.10
C ALA A 340 2.86 1.56 0.31
N ALA A 341 3.54 1.25 -0.79
CA ALA A 341 3.25 0.06 -1.59
C ALA A 341 3.57 -1.24 -0.82
N GLY A 342 4.65 -1.27 -0.04
CA GLY A 342 5.00 -2.40 0.81
C GLY A 342 3.91 -2.72 1.83
N LEU A 343 3.41 -1.71 2.56
CA LEU A 343 2.30 -1.87 3.50
C LEU A 343 1.05 -2.41 2.78
N ALA A 344 0.72 -1.87 1.61
CA ALA A 344 -0.41 -2.36 0.83
C ALA A 344 -0.23 -3.83 0.40
N LEU A 345 0.94 -4.21 -0.11
CA LEU A 345 1.24 -5.60 -0.48
C LEU A 345 1.14 -6.55 0.72
N ALA A 346 1.59 -6.13 1.90
CA ALA A 346 1.48 -6.92 3.12
C ALA A 346 0.00 -7.13 3.50
N VAL A 347 -0.82 -6.08 3.48
CA VAL A 347 -2.25 -6.16 3.79
C VAL A 347 -3.02 -6.98 2.76
N LEU A 348 -2.75 -6.78 1.47
CA LEU A 348 -3.34 -7.57 0.38
C LEU A 348 -2.93 -9.04 0.45
N GLY A 349 -1.66 -9.30 0.76
CA GLY A 349 -1.15 -10.65 0.97
C GLY A 349 -1.84 -11.33 2.15
N LEU A 350 -2.02 -10.64 3.27
CA LEU A 350 -2.78 -11.13 4.43
C LEU A 350 -4.24 -11.40 4.06
N ALA A 351 -4.89 -10.46 3.37
CA ALA A 351 -6.27 -10.56 2.93
C ALA A 351 -6.50 -11.77 2.01
N VAL A 352 -5.53 -12.07 1.14
CA VAL A 352 -5.69 -13.13 0.14
C VAL A 352 -5.21 -14.49 0.63
N ALA A 353 -4.18 -14.53 1.48
CA ALA A 353 -3.61 -15.78 1.96
C ALA A 353 -4.17 -16.22 3.32
N ALA A 354 -4.95 -15.37 4.00
CA ALA A 354 -5.41 -15.58 5.39
C ALA A 354 -4.28 -16.04 6.33
N SER A 355 -3.06 -15.56 6.07
CA SER A 355 -1.85 -15.97 6.77
C SER A 355 -0.87 -14.80 6.86
N TRP A 356 -0.04 -14.81 7.91
CA TRP A 356 0.99 -13.79 8.13
C TRP A 356 2.21 -13.96 7.22
N ARG A 357 2.29 -15.04 6.43
CA ARG A 357 3.47 -15.35 5.62
C ARG A 357 3.78 -14.28 4.57
N PRO A 358 2.80 -13.74 3.81
CA PRO A 358 3.03 -12.62 2.91
C PRO A 358 3.50 -11.35 3.63
N VAL A 359 2.99 -11.08 4.83
CA VAL A 359 3.40 -9.92 5.63
C VAL A 359 4.87 -10.05 6.01
N VAL A 360 5.25 -11.19 6.61
CA VAL A 360 6.66 -11.47 6.97
C VAL A 360 7.55 -11.44 5.73
N PHE A 361 7.09 -12.02 4.62
CA PHE A 361 7.81 -11.97 3.34
C PHE A 361 8.09 -10.54 2.88
N VAL A 362 7.07 -9.68 2.79
CA VAL A 362 7.23 -8.29 2.34
C VAL A 362 8.13 -7.52 3.30
N VAL A 363 7.91 -7.62 4.62
CA VAL A 363 8.71 -6.91 5.63
C VAL A 363 10.17 -7.33 5.58
N VAL A 364 10.46 -8.64 5.56
CA VAL A 364 11.86 -9.13 5.49
C VAL A 364 12.51 -8.78 4.15
N THR A 365 11.75 -8.80 3.06
CA THR A 365 12.26 -8.39 1.74
C THR A 365 12.70 -6.92 1.75
N LEU A 366 11.82 -6.01 2.20
CA LEU A 366 12.11 -4.57 2.18
C LEU A 366 13.17 -4.17 3.20
N LEU A 367 13.10 -4.68 4.44
CA LEU A 367 14.10 -4.37 5.46
C LEU A 367 15.47 -4.95 5.10
N GLY A 368 15.51 -6.17 4.56
CA GLY A 368 16.77 -6.80 4.13
C GLY A 368 17.41 -6.07 2.95
N GLU A 369 16.60 -5.57 2.00
CA GLU A 369 17.11 -4.74 0.90
C GLU A 369 17.74 -3.45 1.42
N VAL A 370 17.02 -2.67 2.24
CA VAL A 370 17.54 -1.41 2.81
C VAL A 370 18.81 -1.65 3.62
N ALA A 371 18.84 -2.71 4.43
CA ALA A 371 20.01 -3.06 5.23
C ALA A 371 21.22 -3.42 4.35
N LEU A 372 21.04 -4.30 3.36
CA LEU A 372 22.12 -4.71 2.47
C LEU A 372 22.65 -3.56 1.62
N TYR A 373 21.76 -2.75 1.05
CA TYR A 373 22.12 -1.53 0.34
C TYR A 373 22.93 -0.58 1.23
N SER A 374 22.43 -0.27 2.44
CA SER A 374 23.07 0.68 3.35
C SER A 374 24.43 0.19 3.84
N LEU A 375 24.58 -1.11 4.11
CA LEU A 375 25.86 -1.70 4.50
C LEU A 375 26.85 -1.66 3.34
N SER A 376 26.45 -2.07 2.13
CA SER A 376 27.33 -2.05 0.95
C SER A 376 27.77 -0.63 0.58
N SER A 377 26.87 0.35 0.73
CA SER A 377 27.16 1.76 0.46
C SER A 377 28.14 2.40 1.45
N GLN A 378 28.30 1.82 2.65
CA GLN A 378 29.32 2.27 3.63
C GLN A 378 30.71 1.71 3.30
N VAL A 379 30.79 0.55 2.65
CA VAL A 379 32.07 -0.10 2.28
C VAL A 379 32.62 0.47 0.98
N VAL A 380 31.77 0.75 0.00
CA VAL A 380 32.19 1.15 -1.35
C VAL A 380 31.93 2.63 -1.59
N SER A 381 32.98 3.43 -1.48
CA SER A 381 32.95 4.87 -1.77
C SER A 381 33.14 5.14 -3.26
N ARG A 382 32.10 4.88 -4.07
CA ARG A 382 32.13 5.14 -5.52
C ARG A 382 31.62 6.55 -5.83
N ALA A 383 32.42 7.31 -6.59
CA ALA A 383 32.02 8.63 -7.07
C ALA A 383 30.86 8.56 -8.08
N ARG A 384 29.91 9.49 -7.92
CA ARG A 384 28.81 9.67 -8.88
C ARG A 384 29.32 10.09 -10.27
N PRO A 385 28.52 9.92 -11.33
CA PRO A 385 28.90 10.35 -12.67
C PRO A 385 29.25 11.84 -12.76
N ALA A 386 30.29 12.18 -13.54
CA ALA A 386 30.80 13.54 -13.73
C ALA A 386 30.00 14.33 -14.79
N VAL A 387 28.68 14.37 -14.65
CA VAL A 387 27.75 15.17 -15.47
C VAL A 387 26.79 15.87 -14.51
N ALA A 388 26.17 16.98 -14.92
CA ALA A 388 25.21 17.70 -14.08
C ALA A 388 24.16 16.75 -13.48
N ASP A 389 24.21 16.60 -12.15
CA ASP A 389 23.28 15.78 -11.37
C ASP A 389 21.96 16.55 -11.24
N LEU A 390 20.86 15.92 -11.67
CA LEU A 390 19.52 16.51 -11.56
C LEU A 390 18.87 16.23 -10.21
N THR A 391 19.53 15.48 -9.31
CA THR A 391 19.03 15.22 -7.97
C THR A 391 19.34 16.41 -7.04
N SER A 392 18.29 17.08 -6.56
CA SER A 392 18.42 18.21 -5.63
C SER A 392 18.93 17.75 -4.26
N GLY A 393 20.17 18.13 -3.90
CA GLY A 393 20.61 18.25 -2.51
C GLY A 393 20.89 16.95 -1.73
N LEU A 394 21.22 15.83 -2.38
CA LEU A 394 21.70 14.65 -1.64
C LEU A 394 23.16 14.85 -1.19
N PRO A 395 23.48 14.82 0.13
CA PRO A 395 24.87 14.79 0.58
C PRO A 395 25.58 13.57 -0.01
N SER A 396 26.68 13.80 -0.70
CA SER A 396 27.40 12.79 -1.49
C SER A 396 28.39 11.98 -0.67
N ALA A 397 28.41 10.65 -0.86
CA ALA A 397 29.66 9.88 -0.78
C ALA A 397 29.67 8.57 -1.59
N ALA A 398 28.53 7.94 -1.89
CA ALA A 398 28.53 6.66 -2.61
C ALA A 398 27.41 6.54 -3.65
N SER A 399 27.77 6.22 -4.89
CA SER A 399 26.84 5.82 -5.95
C SER A 399 26.52 4.31 -5.93
N TRP A 400 27.27 3.52 -5.13
CA TRP A 400 27.22 2.06 -5.16
C TRP A 400 26.53 1.44 -3.93
N PRO A 401 25.71 0.38 -4.11
CA PRO A 401 24.93 0.09 -5.31
C PRO A 401 23.76 1.09 -5.42
N SER A 402 23.03 1.08 -6.53
CA SER A 402 21.85 1.95 -6.68
C SER A 402 20.70 1.50 -5.76
N GLY A 403 20.44 2.26 -4.69
CA GLY A 403 19.33 2.01 -3.76
C GLY A 403 17.95 2.09 -4.42
N HIS A 404 17.74 3.02 -5.38
CA HIS A 404 16.47 3.10 -6.12
C HIS A 404 16.23 1.86 -6.99
N ALA A 405 17.28 1.31 -7.61
CA ALA A 405 17.17 0.10 -8.42
C ALA A 405 16.96 -1.14 -7.53
N ALA A 406 17.63 -1.21 -6.38
CA ALA A 406 17.46 -2.26 -5.39
C ALA A 406 16.05 -2.29 -4.78
N ALA A 407 15.58 -1.14 -4.31
CA ALA A 407 14.24 -1.00 -3.75
C ALA A 407 13.15 -1.31 -4.80
N ALA A 408 13.34 -0.89 -6.06
CA ALA A 408 12.45 -1.27 -7.15
C ALA A 408 12.40 -2.80 -7.34
N ALA A 409 13.57 -3.45 -7.45
CA ALA A 409 13.64 -4.89 -7.63
C ALA A 409 13.03 -5.65 -6.45
N ALA A 410 13.22 -5.18 -5.22
CA ALA A 410 12.63 -5.76 -4.02
C ALA A 410 11.10 -5.58 -3.96
N LEU A 411 10.59 -4.36 -4.15
CA LEU A 411 9.15 -4.06 -4.07
C LEU A 411 8.37 -4.74 -5.22
N TYR A 412 8.76 -4.48 -6.46
CA TYR A 412 8.06 -4.99 -7.63
C TYR A 412 8.29 -6.49 -7.80
N GLY A 413 9.46 -7.01 -7.39
CA GLY A 413 9.70 -8.44 -7.26
C GLY A 413 8.83 -9.11 -6.19
N ALA A 414 8.56 -8.44 -5.06
CA ALA A 414 7.66 -8.95 -4.03
C ALA A 414 6.22 -9.03 -4.55
N LEU A 415 5.74 -7.99 -5.24
CA LEU A 415 4.46 -8.02 -5.95
C LEU A 415 4.40 -9.21 -6.93
N ALA A 416 5.44 -9.37 -7.77
CA ALA A 416 5.51 -10.47 -8.72
C ALA A 416 5.47 -11.84 -8.04
N ALA A 417 6.22 -12.03 -6.95
CA ALA A 417 6.22 -13.27 -6.18
C ALA A 417 4.84 -13.58 -5.58
N LEU A 418 4.15 -12.58 -5.01
CA LEU A 418 2.79 -12.75 -4.50
C LEU A 418 1.81 -13.09 -5.62
N VAL A 419 1.93 -12.47 -6.79
CA VAL A 419 1.11 -12.80 -7.98
C VAL A 419 1.39 -14.24 -8.44
N VAL A 420 2.65 -14.67 -8.54
CA VAL A 420 2.99 -16.05 -8.94
C VAL A 420 2.42 -17.08 -7.97
N VAL A 421 2.56 -16.83 -6.66
CA VAL A 421 2.14 -17.78 -5.62
C VAL A 421 0.62 -17.84 -5.48
N TYR A 422 -0.06 -16.68 -5.51
CA TYR A 422 -1.48 -16.61 -5.18
C TYR A 422 -2.39 -16.47 -6.41
N ALA A 423 -1.94 -15.94 -7.54
CA ALA A 423 -2.77 -15.86 -8.75
C ALA A 423 -2.71 -17.14 -9.60
N ARG A 424 -3.90 -17.66 -9.92
CA ARG A 424 -4.06 -18.88 -10.74
C ARG A 424 -4.50 -18.61 -12.17
N ALA A 425 -4.89 -17.37 -12.51
CA ALA A 425 -5.39 -17.03 -13.83
C ALA A 425 -4.24 -16.85 -14.86
N PRO A 426 -4.43 -17.25 -16.14
CA PRO A 426 -3.44 -17.02 -17.19
C PRO A 426 -3.14 -15.53 -17.43
N ARG A 427 -4.09 -14.65 -17.04
CA ARG A 427 -3.92 -13.19 -17.04
C ARG A 427 -2.82 -12.67 -16.11
N ARG A 428 -2.20 -13.53 -15.28
CA ARG A 428 -1.05 -13.13 -14.45
C ARG A 428 0.19 -12.77 -15.26
N TRP A 429 0.39 -13.37 -16.44
CA TRP A 429 1.59 -13.14 -17.26
C TRP A 429 1.77 -11.69 -17.74
N PRO A 430 0.76 -11.02 -18.34
CA PRO A 430 0.89 -9.60 -18.66
C PRO A 430 1.08 -8.73 -17.40
N VAL A 431 0.49 -9.12 -16.25
CA VAL A 431 0.71 -8.39 -14.99
C VAL A 431 2.11 -8.58 -14.43
N LEU A 432 2.77 -9.70 -14.68
CA LEU A 432 4.17 -9.94 -14.29
C LEU A 432 5.17 -9.17 -15.17
N ALA A 433 4.79 -8.79 -16.39
CA ALA A 433 5.63 -7.95 -17.26
C ALA A 433 5.78 -6.53 -16.70
N VAL A 434 4.74 -5.98 -16.05
CA VAL A 434 4.75 -4.61 -15.51
C VAL A 434 5.84 -4.40 -14.44
N PRO A 435 5.95 -5.22 -13.38
CA PRO A 435 7.07 -5.18 -12.43
C PRO A 435 8.45 -5.16 -13.07
N LEU A 436 8.67 -5.99 -14.09
CA LEU A 436 9.96 -6.08 -14.78
C LEU A 436 10.27 -4.80 -15.55
N LEU A 437 9.28 -4.28 -16.29
CA LEU A 437 9.41 -3.01 -17.02
C LEU A 437 9.66 -1.84 -16.07
N LEU A 438 9.03 -1.82 -14.89
CA LEU A 438 9.25 -0.78 -13.89
C LEU A 438 10.68 -0.80 -13.35
N VAL A 439 11.24 -1.97 -13.03
CA VAL A 439 12.64 -2.07 -12.57
C VAL A 439 13.61 -1.53 -13.63
N VAL A 440 13.37 -1.86 -14.91
CA VAL A 440 14.19 -1.36 -16.02
C VAL A 440 14.02 0.15 -16.21
N ALA A 441 12.79 0.66 -16.23
CA ALA A 441 12.49 2.08 -16.39
C ALA A 441 13.09 2.92 -15.26
N ILE A 442 12.97 2.44 -14.02
CA ILE A 442 13.58 3.09 -12.85
C ILE A 442 15.10 3.07 -12.98
N GLY A 443 15.70 1.93 -13.34
CA GLY A 443 17.14 1.84 -13.57
C GLY A 443 17.63 2.85 -14.63
N ALA A 444 16.93 2.94 -15.76
CA ALA A 444 17.22 3.90 -16.82
C ALA A 444 17.10 5.35 -16.32
N SER A 445 16.07 5.66 -15.52
CA SER A 445 15.89 6.99 -14.94
C SER A 445 17.08 7.41 -14.07
N ARG A 446 17.69 6.47 -13.31
CA ARG A 446 18.84 6.75 -12.43
C ARG A 446 20.12 7.09 -13.20
N VAL A 447 20.30 6.48 -14.37
CA VAL A 447 21.38 6.83 -15.30
C VAL A 447 21.10 8.18 -15.94
N TYR A 448 19.86 8.42 -16.39
CA TYR A 448 19.43 9.67 -17.02
C TYR A 448 19.62 10.90 -16.12
N VAL A 449 19.21 10.83 -14.85
CA VAL A 449 19.40 11.92 -13.88
C VAL A 449 20.85 12.07 -13.41
N ALA A 450 21.77 11.23 -13.92
CA ALA A 450 23.18 11.17 -13.56
C ALA A 450 23.45 10.87 -12.06
N ALA A 451 22.52 10.20 -11.38
CA ALA A 451 22.70 9.81 -9.99
C ALA A 451 23.55 8.54 -9.82
N HIS A 452 23.55 7.66 -10.82
CA HIS A 452 24.21 6.36 -10.78
C HIS A 452 24.78 5.97 -12.15
N HIS A 453 25.86 5.18 -12.14
CA HIS A 453 26.38 4.51 -13.33
C HIS A 453 25.53 3.27 -13.69
N PRO A 454 25.49 2.80 -14.94
CA PRO A 454 24.80 1.57 -15.32
C PRO A 454 25.16 0.35 -14.46
N THR A 455 26.44 0.17 -14.12
CA THR A 455 26.86 -0.92 -13.23
C THR A 455 26.30 -0.80 -11.79
N ASP A 456 26.13 0.42 -11.26
CA ASP A 456 25.48 0.64 -9.96
C ASP A 456 24.01 0.16 -9.99
N VAL A 457 23.33 0.44 -11.10
CA VAL A 457 21.92 0.07 -11.33
C VAL A 457 21.79 -1.44 -11.46
N LEU A 458 22.67 -2.09 -12.23
CA LEU A 458 22.67 -3.55 -12.37
C LEU A 458 22.95 -4.24 -11.03
N ALA A 459 23.90 -3.74 -10.25
CA ALA A 459 24.21 -4.26 -8.92
C ALA A 459 23.04 -4.10 -7.95
N GLY A 460 22.37 -2.94 -7.95
CA GLY A 460 21.15 -2.70 -7.18
C GLY A 460 20.01 -3.65 -7.58
N ALA A 461 19.73 -3.78 -8.89
CA ALA A 461 18.71 -4.70 -9.38
C ALA A 461 19.02 -6.16 -9.01
N ALA A 462 20.29 -6.58 -9.10
CA ALA A 462 20.74 -7.92 -8.68
C ALA A 462 20.56 -8.14 -7.17
N LEU A 463 20.91 -7.15 -6.34
CA LEU A 463 20.68 -7.18 -4.89
C LEU A 463 19.21 -7.49 -4.58
N GLY A 464 18.29 -6.64 -5.06
CA GLY A 464 16.87 -6.78 -4.78
C GLY A 464 16.28 -8.06 -5.39
N GLY A 465 16.68 -8.42 -6.62
CA GLY A 465 16.19 -9.60 -7.33
C GLY A 465 16.61 -10.93 -6.69
N VAL A 466 17.87 -11.07 -6.29
CA VAL A 466 18.34 -12.28 -5.59
C VAL A 466 17.73 -12.36 -4.20
N TRP A 467 17.69 -11.24 -3.47
CA TRP A 467 17.13 -11.18 -2.13
C TRP A 467 15.64 -11.55 -2.09
N VAL A 468 14.83 -11.01 -3.01
CA VAL A 468 13.40 -11.32 -3.06
C VAL A 468 13.13 -12.77 -3.45
N CYS A 469 13.94 -13.35 -4.35
CA CYS A 469 13.87 -14.76 -4.70
C CYS A 469 14.15 -15.66 -3.48
N ALA A 470 15.19 -15.34 -2.70
CA ALA A 470 15.52 -16.05 -1.47
C ALA A 470 14.40 -15.94 -0.42
N CYS A 471 13.87 -14.73 -0.20
CA CYS A 471 12.73 -14.49 0.68
C CYS A 471 11.50 -15.30 0.23
N ALA A 472 11.17 -15.28 -1.06
CA ALA A 472 10.02 -16.00 -1.60
C ALA A 472 10.17 -17.51 -1.42
N ARG A 473 11.37 -18.05 -1.65
CA ARG A 473 11.66 -19.48 -1.57
C ARG A 473 11.43 -20.08 -0.18
N TRP A 474 11.69 -19.31 0.88
CA TRP A 474 11.64 -19.81 2.26
C TRP A 474 10.50 -19.23 3.09
N LEU A 475 9.95 -18.06 2.75
CA LEU A 475 8.85 -17.43 3.48
C LEU A 475 7.48 -17.72 2.84
N LEU A 476 7.39 -17.81 1.52
CA LEU A 476 6.13 -18.13 0.82
C LEU A 476 5.92 -19.64 0.63
N PRO A 477 4.67 -20.12 0.52
CA PRO A 477 4.39 -21.50 0.16
C PRO A 477 4.81 -21.81 -1.29
N ALA A 478 5.14 -23.07 -1.56
CA ALA A 478 5.50 -23.49 -2.92
C ALA A 478 4.32 -23.28 -3.90
N PRO A 479 4.56 -22.70 -5.09
CA PRO A 479 3.53 -22.55 -6.12
C PRO A 479 2.90 -23.91 -6.45
N GLY A 480 1.57 -24.02 -6.39
CA GLY A 480 0.83 -25.19 -6.90
C GLY A 480 0.53 -26.33 -5.93
N ARG A 481 0.93 -26.29 -4.65
CA ARG A 481 0.55 -27.34 -3.66
C ARG A 481 -0.75 -27.05 -2.91
N GLY A 482 -1.81 -26.75 -3.66
CA GLY A 482 -3.17 -26.71 -3.14
C GLY A 482 -3.94 -27.94 -3.60
N VAL A 483 -4.02 -28.97 -2.74
CA VAL A 483 -5.03 -30.05 -2.76
C VAL A 483 -4.99 -31.01 -3.96
N ARG A 484 -4.15 -32.06 -3.87
CA ARG A 484 -4.60 -33.42 -4.25
C ARG A 484 -5.19 -34.04 -2.98
N ALA A 485 -6.46 -33.76 -2.69
CA ALA A 485 -7.19 -34.51 -1.68
C ALA A 485 -7.70 -35.81 -2.33
N GLY A 486 -7.28 -36.94 -1.75
CA GLY A 486 -8.06 -38.17 -1.63
C GLY A 486 -8.72 -38.73 -2.89
N THR A 487 -7.95 -39.40 -3.75
CA THR A 487 -8.43 -40.58 -4.49
C THR A 487 -7.35 -41.65 -4.43
N ALA A 488 -7.14 -42.20 -3.24
CA ALA A 488 -6.42 -43.44 -3.06
C ALA A 488 -7.12 -44.20 -1.93
N GLY A 489 -8.04 -45.08 -2.32
CA GLY A 489 -8.72 -45.99 -1.41
C GLY A 489 -10.20 -46.20 -1.73
N VAL A 490 -10.50 -46.84 -2.88
CA VAL A 490 -11.47 -47.95 -2.96
C VAL A 490 -11.09 -48.78 -4.20
N ARG A 491 -10.32 -49.84 -4.00
CA ARG A 491 -10.53 -51.16 -4.61
C ARG A 491 -10.02 -52.21 -3.64
#